data_AF-A0A363SES6-F1
#
_entry.id   AF-A0A363SES6-F1
#
_cell.length_a   1.000
_cell.length_b   1.000
_cell.length_c   1.000
_cell.angle_alpha   90.00
_cell.angle_beta   90.00
_cell.angle_gamma   90.00
#
_symmetry.space_group_name_H-M   'P 1'
#
loop_
_entity.id
_entity.type
_entity.pdbx_description
1 polymer ?
#
loop_
_entity_poly.entity_id
_entity_poly.type
_entity_poly.pdbx_seq_one_letter_code
_entity_poly.pdbx_strand_id
1 'polypeptide(L)'
;MHIHILGICGTFMGGIALLARASGHRVTGCDANVYPPMSTQLEAQGIELIEGYDAAQAGLAPDLFVIGNAISRGNPLLEEILDKGLAYVSGPQWLAGNVLRDKWVLAVAGTHGKTTTSSLLAWILAHAGMNPGFLIGGVPQDFGVSARLTSSPFFVIEADEYDTAFCDKRSKFVHYGARTAILNNLEFDHADIFSDLAAIETQFHHFVRILPKSGLIVANAAEASLKRVLERGCWTPVEW
;
A
#
# COMPACT_ATOMS: atom_id res chain seq x y z
N MET A 1 13.43 15.96 3.55
CA MET A 1 14.14 14.70 3.29
C MET A 1 14.13 14.42 1.80
N HIS A 2 15.19 13.82 1.30
CA HIS A 2 15.29 13.17 0.00
C HIS A 2 15.03 11.67 0.15
N ILE A 3 13.98 11.19 -0.49
CA ILE A 3 13.59 9.78 -0.54
C ILE A 3 13.93 9.22 -1.91
N HIS A 4 14.59 8.07 -1.96
CA HIS A 4 14.82 7.33 -3.19
C HIS A 4 14.05 6.01 -3.20
N ILE A 5 13.18 5.81 -4.17
CA ILE A 5 12.25 4.66 -4.22
C ILE A 5 12.72 3.63 -5.24
N LEU A 6 12.95 2.39 -4.82
CA LEU A 6 13.26 1.27 -5.71
C LEU A 6 11.98 0.54 -6.12
N GLY A 7 11.79 0.33 -7.42
CA GLY A 7 10.54 -0.22 -7.98
C GLY A 7 9.42 0.82 -8.02
N ILE A 8 9.77 2.07 -8.35
CA ILE A 8 8.86 3.23 -8.25
C ILE A 8 7.70 3.19 -9.25
N CYS A 9 7.81 2.45 -10.36
CA CYS A 9 6.79 2.45 -11.42
C CYS A 9 5.61 1.50 -11.14
N GLY A 10 5.66 0.67 -10.10
CA GLY A 10 4.49 -0.10 -9.67
C GLY A 10 3.40 0.81 -9.11
N THR A 11 2.11 0.56 -9.40
CA THR A 11 1.02 1.49 -9.05
C THR A 11 0.99 1.92 -7.58
N PHE A 12 1.21 0.98 -6.66
CA PHE A 12 1.30 1.28 -5.23
C PHE A 12 2.52 2.17 -4.90
N MET A 13 3.69 1.86 -5.47
CA MET A 13 4.94 2.59 -5.21
C MET A 13 4.92 3.98 -5.87
N GLY A 14 4.34 4.11 -7.06
CA GLY A 14 4.08 5.39 -7.70
C GLY A 14 3.14 6.24 -6.86
N GLY A 15 2.07 5.64 -6.32
CA GLY A 15 1.19 6.31 -5.36
C GLY A 15 1.92 6.76 -4.08
N ILE A 16 2.82 5.95 -3.52
CA ILE A 16 3.71 6.36 -2.43
C ILE A 16 4.55 7.57 -2.82
N ALA A 17 5.14 7.55 -4.02
CA ALA A 17 5.96 8.64 -4.52
C ALA A 17 5.17 9.96 -4.61
N LEU A 18 3.94 9.89 -5.12
CA LEU A 18 3.01 11.02 -5.20
C LEU A 18 2.67 11.57 -3.81
N LEU A 19 2.36 10.69 -2.85
CA LEU A 19 2.07 11.08 -1.46
C LEU A 19 3.29 11.68 -0.76
N ALA A 20 4.48 11.14 -1.00
CA ALA A 20 5.75 11.66 -0.48
C ALA A 20 6.06 13.06 -1.03
N ARG A 21 5.88 13.26 -2.35
CA ARG A 21 6.00 14.58 -2.97
C ARG A 21 4.99 15.57 -2.40
N ALA A 22 3.73 15.17 -2.28
CA ALA A 22 2.67 16.01 -1.70
C ALA A 22 2.93 16.37 -0.22
N SER A 23 3.66 15.52 0.50
CA SER A 23 4.10 15.75 1.88
C SER A 23 5.35 16.65 1.99
N GLY A 24 5.86 17.17 0.86
CA GLY A 24 6.99 18.10 0.81
C GLY A 24 8.37 17.45 0.74
N HIS A 25 8.46 16.14 0.50
CA HIS A 25 9.74 15.47 0.30
C HIS A 25 10.29 15.69 -1.11
N ARG A 26 11.62 15.70 -1.25
CA ARG A 26 12.27 15.46 -2.54
C ARG A 26 12.18 13.96 -2.80
N VAL A 27 11.64 13.57 -3.94
CA VAL A 27 11.50 12.15 -4.30
C VAL A 27 12.21 11.92 -5.62
N THR A 28 13.05 10.89 -5.63
CA THR A 28 13.58 10.28 -6.86
C THR A 28 13.28 8.78 -6.79
N GLY A 29 13.41 8.06 -7.89
CA GLY A 29 13.27 6.62 -7.86
C GLY A 29 13.80 5.93 -9.09
N CYS A 30 13.83 4.61 -9.01
CA CYS A 30 14.30 3.78 -10.10
C CYS A 30 13.42 2.56 -10.32
N ASP A 31 13.45 2.05 -11.55
CA ASP A 31 12.75 0.83 -11.93
C ASP A 31 13.46 0.13 -13.10
N ALA A 32 13.20 -1.16 -13.31
CA ALA A 32 13.77 -1.94 -14.40
C ALA A 32 13.37 -1.37 -15.76
N ASN A 33 12.11 -0.94 -15.89
CA ASN A 33 11.58 -0.32 -17.09
C ASN A 33 10.84 0.95 -16.68
N VAL A 34 11.28 2.10 -17.20
CA VAL A 34 10.61 3.38 -16.98
C VAL A 34 9.81 3.71 -18.23
N TYR A 35 8.48 3.52 -18.19
CA TYR A 35 7.62 3.71 -19.35
C TYR A 35 6.24 4.30 -18.99
N PRO A 36 5.55 4.95 -19.95
CA PRO A 36 4.21 5.48 -19.74
C PRO A 36 3.18 4.37 -19.47
N PRO A 37 2.11 4.63 -18.70
CA PRO A 37 1.68 5.95 -18.22
C PRO A 37 2.28 6.36 -16.87
N MET A 38 2.93 5.46 -16.15
CA MET A 38 3.42 5.78 -14.79
C MET A 38 4.60 6.74 -14.84
N SER A 39 5.55 6.57 -15.77
CA SER A 39 6.72 7.45 -15.86
C SER A 39 6.31 8.91 -16.07
N THR A 40 5.43 9.16 -17.05
CA THR A 40 4.94 10.49 -17.38
C THR A 40 4.14 11.11 -16.23
N GLN A 41 3.37 10.30 -15.49
CA GLN A 41 2.64 10.77 -14.32
C GLN A 41 3.58 11.21 -13.19
N LEU A 42 4.66 10.47 -12.94
CA LEU A 42 5.63 10.80 -11.89
C LEU A 42 6.52 12.00 -12.28
N GLU A 43 6.98 12.05 -13.54
CA GLU A 43 7.76 13.17 -14.08
C GLU A 43 6.96 14.48 -14.05
N ALA A 44 5.66 14.45 -14.37
CA ALA A 44 4.77 15.60 -14.27
C ALA A 44 4.66 16.17 -12.83
N GLN A 45 5.06 15.39 -11.82
CA GLN A 45 5.11 15.79 -10.41
C GLN A 45 6.53 16.18 -9.96
N GLY A 46 7.45 16.32 -10.92
CA GLY A 46 8.85 16.67 -10.70
C GLY A 46 9.63 15.57 -9.97
N ILE A 47 9.25 14.30 -10.17
CA ILE A 47 9.97 13.14 -9.64
C ILE A 47 10.99 12.72 -10.70
N GLU A 48 12.25 12.67 -10.31
CA GLU A 48 13.34 12.17 -11.16
C GLU A 48 13.30 10.63 -11.17
N LEU A 49 13.27 10.06 -12.37
CA LEU A 49 13.25 8.61 -12.59
C LEU A 49 14.56 8.16 -13.22
N ILE A 50 15.12 7.06 -12.72
CA ILE A 50 16.35 6.45 -13.20
C ILE A 50 16.04 5.02 -13.64
N GLU A 51 16.47 4.65 -14.83
CA GLU A 51 16.30 3.29 -15.34
C GLU A 51 17.36 2.36 -14.78
N GLY A 52 16.95 1.15 -14.41
CA GLY A 52 17.79 0.11 -13.82
C GLY A 52 18.12 0.34 -12.34
N TYR A 53 18.90 -0.57 -11.78
CA TYR A 53 19.24 -0.64 -10.35
C TYR A 53 20.75 -0.60 -10.12
N ASP A 54 21.44 0.30 -10.80
CA ASP A 54 22.90 0.44 -10.69
C ASP A 54 23.32 0.89 -9.28
N ALA A 55 24.36 0.28 -8.72
CA ALA A 55 24.85 0.56 -7.37
C ALA A 55 25.34 2.01 -7.19
N ALA A 56 25.78 2.69 -8.27
CA ALA A 56 26.19 4.09 -8.23
C ALA A 56 25.05 5.03 -7.82
N GLN A 57 23.78 4.60 -7.93
CA GLN A 57 22.63 5.36 -7.44
C GLN A 57 22.68 5.56 -5.92
N ALA A 58 23.42 4.75 -5.16
CA ALA A 58 23.69 5.01 -3.74
C ALA A 58 24.43 6.36 -3.52
N GLY A 59 25.16 6.85 -4.53
CA GLY A 59 25.83 8.15 -4.55
C GLY A 59 24.88 9.35 -4.64
N LEU A 60 23.60 9.14 -4.93
CA LEU A 60 22.56 10.17 -4.79
C LEU A 60 22.42 10.66 -3.34
N ALA A 61 22.93 9.88 -2.38
CA ALA A 61 22.90 10.14 -0.94
C ALA A 61 21.51 10.56 -0.42
N PRO A 62 20.44 9.79 -0.72
CA PRO A 62 19.12 10.07 -0.15
C PRO A 62 19.15 9.85 1.37
N ASP A 63 18.28 10.56 2.09
CA ASP A 63 18.10 10.38 3.52
C ASP A 63 17.46 9.00 3.83
N LEU A 64 16.70 8.45 2.89
CA LEU A 64 15.98 7.19 3.05
C LEU A 64 15.73 6.48 1.72
N PHE A 65 15.98 5.17 1.68
CA PHE A 65 15.54 4.29 0.61
C PHE A 65 14.18 3.66 0.94
N VAL A 66 13.24 3.71 0.00
CA VAL A 66 11.95 3.02 0.12
C VAL A 66 11.91 1.87 -0.88
N ILE A 67 11.82 0.64 -0.36
CA ILE A 67 11.99 -0.58 -1.15
C ILE A 67 10.62 -1.14 -1.52
N GLY A 68 10.35 -1.25 -2.82
CA GLY A 68 9.17 -1.93 -3.36
C GLY A 68 9.24 -3.45 -3.22
N ASN A 69 8.09 -4.11 -3.28
CA ASN A 69 7.97 -5.56 -3.11
C ASN A 69 8.62 -6.38 -4.24
N ALA A 70 8.76 -5.81 -5.44
CA ALA A 70 9.39 -6.46 -6.59
C ALA A 70 10.92 -6.60 -6.43
N ILE A 71 11.54 -5.87 -5.50
CA ILE A 71 12.98 -5.91 -5.27
C ILE A 71 13.33 -7.12 -4.41
N SER A 72 14.38 -7.84 -4.78
CA SER A 72 14.86 -9.04 -4.07
C SER A 72 16.40 -9.01 -3.94
N ARG A 73 16.94 -9.90 -3.09
CA ARG A 73 18.39 -10.08 -2.93
C ARG A 73 19.06 -10.38 -4.28
N GLY A 74 20.29 -9.90 -4.44
CA GLY A 74 21.04 -9.93 -5.70
C GLY A 74 20.77 -8.72 -6.61
N ASN A 75 19.81 -7.85 -6.26
CA ASN A 75 19.64 -6.55 -6.92
C ASN A 75 20.85 -5.65 -6.57
N PRO A 76 21.62 -5.12 -7.56
CA PRO A 76 22.88 -4.44 -7.27
C PRO A 76 22.74 -3.23 -6.34
N LEU A 77 21.71 -2.39 -6.54
CA LEU A 77 21.47 -1.24 -5.66
C LEU A 77 21.03 -1.67 -4.26
N LEU A 78 20.20 -2.71 -4.13
CA LEU A 78 19.81 -3.23 -2.81
C LEU A 78 21.02 -3.78 -2.05
N GLU A 79 21.88 -4.57 -2.69
CA GLU A 79 23.09 -5.10 -2.03
C GLU A 79 23.99 -3.95 -1.56
N GLU A 80 24.20 -2.91 -2.39
CA GLU A 80 24.98 -1.74 -2.01
C GLU A 80 24.37 -0.98 -0.80
N ILE A 81 23.04 -0.85 -0.76
CA ILE A 81 22.32 -0.25 0.38
C ILE A 81 22.59 -1.04 1.67
N LEU A 82 22.55 -2.37 1.59
CA LEU A 82 22.76 -3.26 2.74
C LEU A 82 24.22 -3.25 3.19
N ASP A 83 25.18 -3.36 2.26
CA ASP A 83 26.62 -3.39 2.55
C ASP A 83 27.10 -2.10 3.22
N LYS A 84 26.55 -0.96 2.80
CA LYS A 84 26.83 0.35 3.41
C LYS A 84 25.99 0.66 4.65
N GLY A 85 25.03 -0.19 5.01
CA GLY A 85 24.12 0.03 6.13
C GLY A 85 23.28 1.31 5.99
N LEU A 86 22.88 1.66 4.77
CA LEU A 86 22.08 2.86 4.50
C LEU A 86 20.64 2.67 5.01
N ALA A 87 20.01 3.77 5.41
CA ALA A 87 18.64 3.73 5.94
C ALA A 87 17.65 3.28 4.86
N TYR A 88 16.91 2.22 5.13
CA TYR A 88 15.84 1.74 4.23
C TYR A 88 14.59 1.32 5.01
N VAL A 89 13.44 1.39 4.34
CA VAL A 89 12.14 0.89 4.82
C VAL A 89 11.34 0.31 3.65
N SER A 90 10.32 -0.50 3.95
CA SER A 90 9.35 -0.91 2.91
C SER A 90 8.37 0.21 2.57
N GLY A 91 7.77 0.14 1.38
CA GLY A 91 6.68 1.03 0.98
C GLY A 91 5.54 1.11 2.00
N PRO A 92 4.92 -0.02 2.39
CA PRO A 92 3.84 -0.04 3.38
C PRO A 92 4.24 0.55 4.74
N GLN A 93 5.46 0.26 5.21
CA GLN A 93 5.96 0.80 6.48
C GLN A 93 6.16 2.31 6.41
N TRP A 94 6.71 2.82 5.30
CA TRP A 94 6.85 4.27 5.08
C TRP A 94 5.48 4.95 5.07
N LEU A 95 4.52 4.38 4.33
CA LEU A 95 3.16 4.92 4.22
C LEU A 95 2.48 4.97 5.60
N ALA A 96 2.59 3.90 6.37
CA ALA A 96 2.07 3.81 7.73
C ALA A 96 2.65 4.91 8.65
N GLY A 97 3.98 5.07 8.64
CA GLY A 97 4.68 5.98 9.53
C GLY A 97 4.56 7.46 9.19
N ASN A 98 4.33 7.80 7.92
CA ASN A 98 4.40 9.19 7.42
C ASN A 98 3.07 9.74 6.92
N VAL A 99 2.12 8.89 6.54
CA VAL A 99 0.83 9.32 5.98
C VAL A 99 -0.35 8.84 6.82
N LEU A 100 -0.37 7.56 7.21
CA LEU A 100 -1.56 6.93 7.80
C LEU A 100 -1.68 7.11 9.32
N ARG A 101 -0.57 7.32 10.03
CA ARG A 101 -0.51 7.33 11.51
C ARG A 101 -1.61 8.16 12.18
N ASP A 102 -1.89 9.35 11.64
CA ASP A 102 -2.84 10.30 12.22
C ASP A 102 -4.18 10.36 11.45
N LYS A 103 -4.46 9.35 10.63
CA LYS A 103 -5.67 9.26 9.80
C LYS A 103 -6.64 8.22 10.34
N TRP A 104 -7.92 8.45 10.12
CA TRP A 104 -8.94 7.42 10.12
C TRP A 104 -8.82 6.64 8.81
N VAL A 105 -8.11 5.53 8.86
CA VAL A 105 -7.89 4.68 7.69
C VAL A 105 -9.09 3.77 7.46
N LEU A 106 -9.66 3.86 6.25
CA LEU A 106 -10.68 2.94 5.73
C LEU A 106 -10.01 2.02 4.70
N ALA A 107 -9.84 0.77 5.07
CA ALA A 107 -9.11 -0.22 4.30
C ALA A 107 -10.06 -1.20 3.62
N VAL A 108 -9.88 -1.41 2.32
CA VAL A 108 -10.70 -2.33 1.52
C VAL A 108 -9.87 -3.56 1.16
N ALA A 109 -10.15 -4.69 1.80
CA ALA A 109 -9.46 -5.95 1.60
C ALA A 109 -10.36 -6.98 0.90
N GLY A 110 -9.74 -7.96 0.25
CA GLY A 110 -10.41 -9.09 -0.39
C GLY A 110 -9.74 -9.48 -1.70
N THR A 111 -9.95 -10.69 -2.20
CA THR A 111 -9.30 -11.18 -3.42
C THR A 111 -9.67 -10.31 -4.63
N HIS A 112 -10.96 -9.99 -4.77
CA HIS A 112 -11.51 -9.25 -5.91
C HIS A 112 -12.22 -7.96 -5.50
N GLY A 113 -12.29 -7.01 -6.43
CA GLY A 113 -13.11 -5.80 -6.30
C GLY A 113 -12.55 -4.72 -5.36
N LYS A 114 -11.31 -4.87 -4.87
CA LYS A 114 -10.63 -3.87 -4.01
C LYS A 114 -10.61 -2.48 -4.66
N THR A 115 -10.18 -2.39 -5.91
CA THR A 115 -10.06 -1.12 -6.65
C THR A 115 -11.40 -0.45 -6.88
N THR A 116 -12.42 -1.18 -7.32
CA THR A 116 -13.76 -0.61 -7.53
C THR A 116 -14.36 -0.14 -6.21
N THR A 117 -14.29 -0.97 -5.16
CA THR A 117 -14.91 -0.67 -3.86
C THR A 117 -14.21 0.49 -3.15
N SER A 118 -12.87 0.55 -3.20
CA SER A 118 -12.11 1.68 -2.65
C SER A 118 -12.37 2.99 -3.42
N SER A 119 -12.52 2.92 -4.75
CA SER A 119 -12.90 4.07 -5.58
C SER A 119 -14.27 4.60 -5.22
N LEU A 120 -15.28 3.73 -5.11
CA LEU A 120 -16.63 4.09 -4.70
C LEU A 120 -16.65 4.68 -3.28
N LEU A 121 -15.91 4.08 -2.34
CA LEU A 121 -15.81 4.58 -0.97
C LEU A 121 -15.19 5.98 -0.92
N ALA A 122 -14.08 6.20 -1.64
CA ALA A 122 -13.44 7.50 -1.73
C ALA A 122 -14.38 8.54 -2.37
N TRP A 123 -15.13 8.15 -3.40
CA TRP A 123 -16.12 9.00 -4.05
C TRP A 123 -17.27 9.37 -3.11
N ILE A 124 -17.88 8.42 -2.42
CA ILE A 124 -18.99 8.66 -1.48
C ILE A 124 -18.56 9.64 -0.38
N LEU A 125 -17.38 9.43 0.21
CA LEU A 125 -16.82 10.35 1.21
C LEU A 125 -16.56 11.75 0.63
N ALA A 126 -16.03 11.84 -0.58
CA ALA A 126 -15.82 13.13 -1.26
C ALA A 126 -17.15 13.85 -1.54
N HIS A 127 -18.14 13.13 -2.06
CA HIS A 127 -19.49 13.64 -2.36
C HIS A 127 -20.22 14.11 -1.10
N ALA A 128 -19.99 13.44 0.04
CA ALA A 128 -20.48 13.85 1.35
C ALA A 128 -19.71 15.04 1.96
N GLY A 129 -18.76 15.64 1.25
CA GLY A 129 -17.99 16.80 1.70
C GLY A 129 -16.84 16.47 2.67
N MET A 130 -16.48 15.19 2.84
CA MET A 130 -15.43 14.77 3.78
C MET A 130 -14.01 14.82 3.18
N ASN A 131 -13.90 15.02 1.86
CA ASN A 131 -12.64 15.23 1.11
C ASN A 131 -11.49 14.26 1.49
N PRO A 132 -11.66 12.93 1.36
CA PRO A 132 -10.68 11.96 1.82
C PRO A 132 -9.37 12.02 1.01
N GLY A 133 -8.27 11.69 1.69
CA GLY A 133 -7.08 11.19 1.03
C GLY A 133 -7.27 9.74 0.59
N PHE A 134 -6.50 9.28 -0.39
CA PHE A 134 -6.56 7.88 -0.81
C PHE A 134 -5.30 7.39 -1.51
N LEU A 135 -5.15 6.07 -1.54
CA LEU A 135 -4.19 5.34 -2.37
C LEU A 135 -4.88 4.11 -2.96
N ILE A 136 -5.11 4.14 -4.27
CA ILE A 136 -5.90 3.16 -5.03
C ILE A 136 -5.01 2.62 -6.18
N GLY A 137 -5.08 1.31 -6.42
CA GLY A 137 -4.32 0.56 -7.42
C GLY A 137 -4.74 0.82 -8.87
N GLY A 138 -5.60 1.81 -9.10
CA GLY A 138 -6.02 2.32 -10.39
C GLY A 138 -6.31 3.82 -10.31
N VAL A 139 -6.68 4.44 -11.42
CA VAL A 139 -7.06 5.86 -11.47
C VAL A 139 -8.59 5.96 -11.48
N PRO A 140 -9.25 6.32 -10.37
CA PRO A 140 -10.69 6.54 -10.36
C PRO A 140 -11.03 7.73 -11.26
N GLN A 141 -12.02 7.56 -12.14
CA GLN A 141 -12.36 8.56 -13.16
C GLN A 141 -12.78 9.90 -12.54
N ASP A 142 -13.50 9.88 -11.43
CA ASP A 142 -13.96 11.08 -10.73
C ASP A 142 -12.84 11.91 -10.10
N PHE A 143 -11.63 11.35 -9.97
CA PHE A 143 -10.49 12.04 -9.36
C PHE A 143 -9.32 12.28 -10.32
N GLY A 144 -9.15 11.46 -11.37
CA GLY A 144 -8.06 11.59 -12.35
C GLY A 144 -6.66 11.29 -11.81
N VAL A 145 -6.53 10.85 -10.55
CA VAL A 145 -5.28 10.45 -9.90
C VAL A 145 -5.48 9.19 -9.07
N SER A 146 -4.45 8.35 -8.95
CA SER A 146 -4.47 7.10 -8.16
C SER A 146 -4.17 7.31 -6.68
N ALA A 147 -3.51 8.43 -6.32
CA ALA A 147 -3.21 8.78 -4.95
C ALA A 147 -3.41 10.26 -4.71
N ARG A 148 -3.96 10.61 -3.55
CA ARG A 148 -4.20 12.00 -3.15
C ARG A 148 -4.02 12.16 -1.65
N LEU A 149 -3.23 13.15 -1.25
CA LEU A 149 -3.11 13.57 0.14
C LEU A 149 -4.01 14.80 0.38
N THR A 150 -4.78 14.77 1.46
CA THR A 150 -5.60 15.90 1.90
C THR A 150 -5.43 16.14 3.41
N SER A 151 -5.91 17.29 3.89
CA SER A 151 -5.98 17.61 5.32
C SER A 151 -7.08 16.84 6.07
N SER A 152 -7.97 16.15 5.35
CA SER A 152 -9.04 15.35 5.95
C SER A 152 -8.48 14.26 6.87
N PRO A 153 -9.16 13.93 7.97
CA PRO A 153 -8.77 12.78 8.77
C PRO A 153 -8.98 11.47 8.02
N PHE A 154 -9.83 11.40 7.00
CA PHE A 154 -10.15 10.15 6.33
C PHE A 154 -9.13 9.80 5.25
N PHE A 155 -8.69 8.53 5.25
CA PHE A 155 -7.82 8.00 4.21
C PHE A 155 -8.33 6.64 3.73
N VAL A 156 -8.62 6.52 2.43
CA VAL A 156 -9.08 5.26 1.81
C VAL A 156 -7.90 4.52 1.17
N ILE A 157 -7.75 3.23 1.45
CA ILE A 157 -6.65 2.44 0.92
C ILE A 157 -7.09 1.04 0.51
N GLU A 158 -6.52 0.53 -0.57
CA GLU A 158 -6.60 -0.89 -0.90
C GLU A 158 -5.70 -1.73 0.03
N ALA A 159 -6.32 -2.63 0.79
CA ALA A 159 -5.66 -3.59 1.67
C ALA A 159 -5.29 -4.85 0.90
N ASP A 160 -4.14 -4.76 0.25
CA ASP A 160 -3.55 -5.81 -0.57
C ASP A 160 -2.86 -6.90 0.29
N GLU A 161 -3.11 -8.15 -0.06
CA GLU A 161 -2.65 -9.36 0.63
C GLU A 161 -1.21 -9.77 0.26
N TYR A 162 -0.62 -9.16 -0.76
CA TYR A 162 0.74 -9.48 -1.20
C TYR A 162 1.81 -9.12 -0.16
N ASP A 163 3.00 -9.71 -0.28
CA ASP A 163 4.17 -9.42 0.53
C ASP A 163 4.48 -7.91 0.64
N THR A 164 4.95 -7.50 1.82
CA THR A 164 5.37 -6.13 2.10
C THR A 164 6.67 -5.77 1.38
N ALA A 165 7.72 -6.59 1.52
CA ALA A 165 9.04 -6.38 0.93
C ALA A 165 9.86 -7.69 0.94
N PHE A 166 11.07 -7.66 0.38
CA PHE A 166 12.00 -8.80 0.42
C PHE A 166 12.27 -9.33 1.84
N CYS A 167 12.25 -8.46 2.85
CA CYS A 167 12.55 -8.76 4.25
C CYS A 167 11.29 -8.85 5.15
N ASP A 168 10.09 -8.61 4.62
CA ASP A 168 8.84 -8.71 5.37
C ASP A 168 7.77 -9.44 4.55
N LYS A 169 7.55 -10.71 4.90
CA LYS A 169 6.63 -11.64 4.24
C LYS A 169 5.19 -11.58 4.74
N ARG A 170 4.88 -10.59 5.58
CA ARG A 170 3.50 -10.30 5.97
C ARG A 170 2.83 -9.46 4.89
N SER A 171 1.52 -9.60 4.76
CA SER A 171 0.71 -8.81 3.85
C SER A 171 0.81 -7.30 4.13
N LYS A 172 0.79 -6.46 3.10
CA LYS A 172 0.96 -4.99 3.23
C LYS A 172 -0.02 -4.37 4.24
N PHE A 173 -1.25 -4.86 4.30
CA PHE A 173 -2.29 -4.31 5.16
C PHE A 173 -1.99 -4.36 6.66
N VAL A 174 -1.03 -5.18 7.11
CA VAL A 174 -0.68 -5.26 8.55
C VAL A 174 -0.02 -3.97 9.03
N HIS A 175 0.42 -3.11 8.12
CA HIS A 175 1.02 -1.82 8.43
C HIS A 175 -0.01 -0.69 8.54
N TYR A 176 -1.23 -0.85 8.01
CA TYR A 176 -2.09 0.28 7.71
C TYR A 176 -2.83 0.88 8.92
N GLY A 177 -2.88 0.19 10.06
CA GLY A 177 -3.57 0.70 11.25
C GLY A 177 -5.04 1.05 10.98
N ALA A 178 -5.74 0.23 10.19
CA ALA A 178 -7.11 0.50 9.77
C ALA A 178 -8.07 0.62 10.96
N ARG A 179 -9.03 1.55 10.86
CA ARG A 179 -10.10 1.72 11.84
C ARG A 179 -11.45 1.27 11.29
N THR A 180 -11.62 1.32 9.97
CA THR A 180 -12.74 0.70 9.26
C THR A 180 -12.16 -0.26 8.23
N ALA A 181 -12.54 -1.53 8.29
CA ALA A 181 -12.09 -2.56 7.35
C ALA A 181 -13.29 -3.12 6.59
N ILE A 182 -13.21 -3.12 5.26
CA ILE A 182 -14.15 -3.83 4.40
C ILE A 182 -13.48 -5.14 3.98
N LEU A 183 -14.12 -6.28 4.27
CA LEU A 183 -13.69 -7.61 3.87
C LEU A 183 -14.62 -8.13 2.78
N ASN A 184 -14.19 -7.99 1.52
CA ASN A 184 -15.06 -8.11 0.36
C ASN A 184 -15.36 -9.57 -0.02
N ASN A 185 -14.30 -10.37 -0.20
CA ASN A 185 -14.34 -11.80 -0.52
C ASN A 185 -12.97 -12.40 -0.22
N LEU A 186 -12.88 -13.72 -0.11
CA LEU A 186 -11.62 -14.40 0.18
C LEU A 186 -11.58 -15.78 -0.48
N GLU A 187 -10.91 -15.82 -1.63
CA GLU A 187 -10.72 -16.97 -2.49
C GLU A 187 -9.23 -17.24 -2.74
N PHE A 188 -8.91 -18.46 -3.17
CA PHE A 188 -7.55 -18.86 -3.50
C PHE A 188 -7.24 -18.55 -4.97
N ASP A 189 -6.73 -17.35 -5.23
CA ASP A 189 -6.39 -16.86 -6.58
C ASP A 189 -4.87 -16.61 -6.77
N HIS A 190 -4.12 -16.53 -5.67
CA HIS A 190 -2.69 -16.18 -5.64
C HIS A 190 -1.80 -17.40 -5.33
N ALA A 191 -1.90 -18.44 -6.16
CA ALA A 191 -1.16 -19.69 -5.96
C ALA A 191 0.38 -19.56 -6.10
N ASP A 192 0.85 -18.45 -6.67
CA ASP A 192 2.26 -18.08 -6.79
C ASP A 192 2.86 -17.56 -5.47
N ILE A 193 2.02 -17.08 -4.55
CA ILE A 193 2.43 -16.45 -3.28
C ILE A 193 2.01 -17.28 -2.08
N PHE A 194 0.81 -17.84 -2.12
CA PHE A 194 0.23 -18.59 -1.03
C PHE A 194 0.14 -20.09 -1.36
N SER A 195 0.48 -20.92 -0.38
CA SER A 195 0.41 -22.38 -0.52
C SER A 195 -1.02 -22.90 -0.66
N ASP A 196 -1.96 -22.24 0.02
CA ASP A 196 -3.37 -22.61 0.07
C ASP A 196 -4.23 -21.44 0.60
N LEU A 197 -5.54 -21.63 0.63
CA LEU A 197 -6.50 -20.66 1.19
C LEU A 197 -6.24 -20.38 2.69
N ALA A 198 -5.78 -21.37 3.45
CA ALA A 198 -5.56 -21.23 4.89
C ALA A 198 -4.39 -20.26 5.20
N ALA A 199 -3.40 -20.18 4.31
CA ALA A 199 -2.35 -19.18 4.37
C ALA A 199 -2.90 -17.76 4.18
N ILE A 200 -3.82 -17.55 3.22
CA ILE A 200 -4.47 -16.25 2.99
C ILE A 200 -5.38 -15.89 4.18
N GLU A 201 -6.18 -16.85 4.67
CA GLU A 201 -6.99 -16.68 5.89
C GLU A 201 -6.13 -16.29 7.10
N THR A 202 -4.90 -16.77 7.17
CA THR A 202 -3.95 -16.39 8.22
C THR A 202 -3.51 -14.94 8.10
N GLN A 203 -3.21 -14.45 6.90
CA GLN A 203 -2.92 -13.04 6.70
C GLN A 203 -4.12 -12.15 7.03
N PHE A 204 -5.32 -12.51 6.58
CA PHE A 204 -6.54 -11.78 6.93
C PHE A 204 -6.78 -11.79 8.45
N HIS A 205 -6.51 -12.89 9.13
CA HIS A 205 -6.60 -12.93 10.59
C HIS A 205 -5.54 -12.03 11.26
N HIS A 206 -4.34 -11.89 10.68
CA HIS A 206 -3.33 -10.93 11.16
C HIS A 206 -3.83 -9.49 11.00
N PHE A 207 -4.58 -9.20 9.94
CA PHE A 207 -5.26 -7.91 9.78
C PHE A 207 -6.31 -7.68 10.86
N VAL A 208 -7.20 -8.64 11.09
CA VAL A 208 -8.26 -8.54 12.12
C VAL A 208 -7.67 -8.30 13.52
N ARG A 209 -6.53 -8.90 13.83
CA ARG A 209 -5.84 -8.75 15.13
C ARG A 209 -5.40 -7.33 15.46
N ILE A 210 -5.11 -6.52 14.45
CA ILE A 210 -4.61 -5.14 14.66
C ILE A 210 -5.70 -4.09 14.55
N LEU A 211 -6.95 -4.49 14.26
CA LEU A 211 -8.09 -3.58 14.23
C LEU A 211 -8.50 -3.20 15.67
N PRO A 212 -8.78 -1.92 15.94
CA PRO A 212 -9.12 -1.46 17.28
C PRO A 212 -10.55 -1.87 17.64
N LYS A 213 -10.81 -2.15 18.92
CA LYS A 213 -12.16 -2.44 19.44
C LYS A 213 -13.22 -1.36 19.15
N SER A 214 -12.77 -0.14 18.90
CA SER A 214 -13.62 1.02 18.57
C SER A 214 -13.72 1.27 17.07
N GLY A 215 -13.22 0.35 16.25
CA GLY A 215 -13.36 0.34 14.80
C GLY A 215 -14.61 -0.37 14.33
N LEU A 216 -14.64 -0.71 13.04
CA LEU A 216 -15.71 -1.46 12.40
C LEU A 216 -15.15 -2.39 11.32
N ILE A 217 -15.65 -3.63 11.28
CA ILE A 217 -15.47 -4.56 10.16
C ILE A 217 -16.80 -4.65 9.40
N VAL A 218 -16.78 -4.41 8.11
CA VAL A 218 -17.90 -4.69 7.19
C VAL A 218 -17.50 -5.92 6.38
N ALA A 219 -18.13 -7.06 6.62
CA ALA A 219 -17.73 -8.35 6.05
C ALA A 219 -18.84 -8.93 5.18
N ASN A 220 -18.49 -9.54 4.05
CA ASN A 220 -19.46 -10.19 3.18
C ASN A 220 -20.10 -11.43 3.86
N ALA A 221 -21.42 -11.37 4.12
CA ALA A 221 -22.19 -12.43 4.76
C ALA A 221 -22.23 -13.77 4.01
N ALA A 222 -22.03 -13.76 2.69
CA ALA A 222 -22.07 -14.94 1.84
C ALA A 222 -20.76 -15.75 1.86
N GLU A 223 -19.68 -15.19 2.42
CA GLU A 223 -18.34 -15.77 2.34
C GLU A 223 -18.00 -16.62 3.57
N ALA A 224 -17.97 -17.94 3.36
CA ALA A 224 -17.63 -18.89 4.43
C ALA A 224 -16.18 -18.76 4.91
N SER A 225 -15.26 -18.38 4.03
CA SER A 225 -13.84 -18.13 4.38
C SER A 225 -13.69 -16.96 5.35
N LEU A 226 -14.41 -15.86 5.13
CA LEU A 226 -14.41 -14.72 6.06
C LEU A 226 -14.98 -15.08 7.44
N LYS A 227 -16.03 -15.91 7.49
CA LYS A 227 -16.54 -16.44 8.77
C LYS A 227 -15.47 -17.21 9.53
N ARG A 228 -14.75 -18.13 8.86
CA ARG A 228 -13.63 -18.88 9.47
C ARG A 228 -12.53 -17.95 9.99
N VAL A 229 -12.18 -16.90 9.24
CA VAL A 229 -11.19 -15.89 9.67
C VAL A 229 -11.61 -15.21 10.98
N LEU A 230 -12.87 -14.79 11.08
CA LEU A 230 -13.40 -14.08 12.24
C LEU A 230 -13.61 -15.00 13.46
N GLU A 231 -13.95 -16.27 13.25
CA GLU A 231 -14.08 -17.29 14.30
C GLU A 231 -12.76 -17.59 15.02
N ARG A 232 -11.61 -17.35 14.37
CA ARG A 232 -10.28 -17.44 15.02
C ARG A 232 -10.05 -16.37 16.08
N GLY A 233 -10.87 -15.33 16.12
CA GLY A 233 -10.82 -14.22 17.07
C GLY A 233 -11.14 -12.89 16.40
N CYS A 234 -12.08 -12.16 17.00
CA CYS A 234 -12.51 -10.85 16.54
C CYS A 234 -12.78 -9.95 17.76
N TRP A 235 -12.18 -8.77 17.78
CA TRP A 235 -12.28 -7.79 18.88
C TRP A 235 -12.94 -6.48 18.45
N THR A 236 -13.30 -6.37 17.18
CA THR A 236 -13.88 -5.19 16.54
C THR A 236 -15.33 -5.51 16.16
N PRO A 237 -16.30 -4.59 16.35
CA PRO A 237 -17.67 -4.79 15.87
C PRO A 237 -17.73 -5.20 14.39
N VAL A 238 -18.64 -6.12 14.06
CA VAL A 238 -18.81 -6.65 12.70
C VAL A 238 -20.23 -6.36 12.21
N GLU A 239 -20.32 -5.80 11.01
CA GLU A 239 -21.53 -5.69 10.20
C GLU A 239 -21.42 -6.62 8.98
N TRP A 240 -22.52 -7.29 8.64
CA TRP A 240 -22.61 -8.35 7.63
C TRP A 240 -23.47 -7.93 6.43
#